data_AF-A0A2U1EYH8-F1
#
_entry.id   AF-A0A2U1EYH8-F1
#
_cell.length_a   1.000
_cell.length_b   1.000
_cell.length_c   1.000
_cell.angle_alpha   90.00
_cell.angle_beta   90.00
_cell.angle_gamma   90.00
#
_symmetry.space_group_name_H-M   'P 1'
#
loop_
_entity.id
_entity.type
_entity.pdbx_description
1 polymer ?
#
loop_
_entity_poly.entity_id
_entity_poly.type
_entity_poly.pdbx_seq_one_letter_code
_entity_poly.pdbx_strand_id
1 'polypeptide(L)'
;MATSRFPEPQEPRPLSDHEQRALSDLERRLSDDDPALSLSMRRRRSWFGSLSSRAFNAIIQVVVVLVVLLVVLPSPWAATLIALVVMVVPTALLAYDMRREKRKRDTPGT
;
A
#
# COMPACT_ATOMS: atom_id res chain seq x y z
N MET A 1 -31.02 21.42 -21.08
CA MET A 1 -29.83 21.35 -20.21
C MET A 1 -30.08 20.26 -19.16
N ALA A 2 -29.47 19.09 -19.33
CA ALA A 2 -29.63 17.96 -18.41
C ALA A 2 -28.45 17.95 -17.43
N THR A 3 -28.71 18.24 -16.15
CA THR A 3 -27.73 18.12 -15.07
C THR A 3 -27.45 16.64 -14.81
N SER A 4 -26.25 16.18 -15.15
CA SER A 4 -25.75 14.86 -14.75
C SER A 4 -25.55 14.84 -13.24
N ARG A 5 -26.48 14.23 -12.50
CA ARG A 5 -26.26 13.86 -11.10
C ARG A 5 -25.17 12.80 -11.07
N PHE A 6 -23.96 13.19 -10.71
CA PHE A 6 -22.94 12.23 -10.31
C PHE A 6 -23.40 11.60 -8.98
N PRO A 7 -23.44 10.27 -8.86
CA PRO A 7 -23.77 9.64 -7.60
C PRO A 7 -22.72 10.01 -6.55
N GLU A 8 -23.17 10.48 -5.39
CA GLU A 8 -22.35 10.74 -4.21
C GLU A 8 -21.49 9.51 -3.88
N PRO A 9 -20.21 9.68 -3.50
CA PRO A 9 -19.32 8.58 -3.17
C PRO A 9 -19.82 7.88 -1.89
N GLN A 10 -20.51 6.76 -2.08
CA GLN A 10 -20.99 5.95 -0.96
C GLN A 10 -19.80 5.39 -0.17
N GLU A 11 -19.88 5.47 1.16
CA GLU A 11 -18.88 4.89 2.03
C GLU A 11 -18.67 3.39 1.71
N PRO A 12 -17.42 2.90 1.72
CA PRO A 12 -17.12 1.53 1.37
C PRO A 12 -17.71 0.56 2.40
N ARG A 13 -18.90 0.05 2.12
CA ARG A 13 -19.52 -1.05 2.86
C ARG A 13 -18.79 -2.36 2.56
N PRO A 14 -18.67 -3.28 3.54
CA PRO A 14 -18.18 -4.62 3.26
C PRO A 14 -19.07 -5.30 2.21
N LEU A 15 -18.46 -5.96 1.22
CA LEU A 15 -19.20 -6.68 0.19
C LEU A 15 -19.94 -7.87 0.79
N SER A 16 -21.19 -8.06 0.36
CA SER A 16 -21.91 -9.31 0.65
C SER A 16 -21.34 -10.48 -0.13
N ASP A 17 -21.54 -11.71 0.36
CA ASP A 17 -21.03 -12.93 -0.29
C ASP A 17 -21.48 -13.07 -1.76
N HIS A 18 -22.69 -12.60 -2.06
CA HIS A 18 -23.23 -12.62 -3.42
C HIS A 18 -22.51 -11.62 -4.33
N GLU A 19 -22.31 -10.39 -3.86
CA GLU A 19 -21.58 -9.35 -4.60
C GLU A 19 -20.12 -9.78 -4.82
N GLN A 20 -19.52 -10.46 -3.84
CA GLN A 20 -18.15 -10.97 -3.95
C GLN A 20 -18.01 -12.05 -5.03
N ARG A 21 -18.99 -12.96 -5.15
CA ARG A 21 -19.03 -13.96 -6.23
C ARG A 21 -19.23 -13.31 -7.61
N ALA A 22 -20.14 -12.34 -7.69
CA ALA A 22 -20.36 -11.62 -8.95
C ALA A 22 -19.10 -10.87 -9.41
N LEU A 23 -18.36 -10.26 -8.48
CA LEU A 23 -17.08 -9.60 -8.75
C LEU A 23 -16.00 -10.58 -9.18
N SER A 24 -15.91 -11.76 -8.55
CA SER A 24 -14.91 -12.76 -8.95
C SER A 24 -15.14 -13.29 -10.37
N ASP A 25 -16.40 -13.44 -10.76
CA ASP A 25 -16.74 -13.87 -12.12
C ASP A 25 -16.44 -12.79 -13.16
N LEU A 26 -16.70 -11.52 -12.82
CA LEU A 26 -16.33 -10.37 -13.65
C LEU A 26 -14.82 -10.25 -13.80
N GLU A 27 -14.06 -10.38 -12.72
CA GLU A 27 -12.59 -10.31 -12.73
C GLU A 27 -11.99 -11.44 -13.58
N ARG A 28 -12.59 -12.64 -13.54
CA ARG A 28 -12.17 -13.76 -14.37
C ARG A 28 -12.40 -13.51 -15.86
N ARG A 29 -13.58 -12.99 -16.23
CA ARG A 29 -13.89 -12.61 -17.62
C ARG A 29 -13.00 -11.48 -18.13
N LEU A 30 -12.77 -10.46 -17.31
CA LEU A 30 -11.89 -9.34 -17.67
C LEU A 30 -10.43 -9.77 -17.84
N SER A 31 -9.99 -10.77 -17.07
CA SER A 31 -8.63 -11.32 -17.18
C SER A 31 -8.41 -12.10 -18.47
N ASP A 32 -9.45 -12.76 -18.97
CA ASP A 32 -9.42 -13.45 -20.27
C ASP A 32 -9.48 -12.45 -21.43
N ASP A 33 -10.23 -11.34 -21.30
CA ASP A 33 -10.35 -10.30 -22.32
C ASP A 33 -9.11 -9.41 -22.46
N ASP A 34 -8.45 -9.04 -21.36
CA ASP A 34 -7.21 -8.24 -21.37
C ASP A 34 -6.22 -8.66 -20.25
N PRO A 35 -5.25 -9.53 -20.56
CA PRO A 35 -4.27 -10.00 -19.58
C PRO A 35 -3.29 -8.91 -19.15
N ALA A 36 -3.07 -7.85 -19.95
CA ALA A 36 -2.18 -6.75 -19.58
C ALA A 36 -2.84 -5.84 -18.55
N LEU A 37 -4.14 -5.59 -18.69
CA LEU A 37 -4.93 -4.80 -17.75
C LEU A 37 -5.00 -5.48 -16.38
N SER A 38 -5.25 -6.79 -16.34
CA SER A 38 -5.33 -7.56 -15.09
C SER A 38 -3.99 -7.55 -14.33
N LEU A 39 -2.86 -7.66 -15.03
CA LEU A 39 -1.53 -7.52 -14.45
C LEU A 39 -1.29 -6.13 -13.86
N SER A 40 -1.73 -5.07 -14.54
CA SER A 40 -1.56 -3.70 -14.07
C SER A 40 -2.39 -3.41 -12.81
N MET A 41 -3.64 -3.89 -12.76
CA MET A 41 -4.52 -3.76 -11.59
C MET A 41 -4.01 -4.57 -10.40
N ARG A 42 -3.54 -5.80 -10.64
CA ARG A 42 -2.99 -6.68 -9.61
C ARG A 42 -1.69 -6.12 -9.00
N ARG A 43 -0.82 -5.55 -9.83
CA ARG A 43 0.43 -4.89 -9.38
C ARG A 43 0.12 -3.64 -8.52
N ARG A 44 -0.88 -2.85 -8.91
CA ARG A 44 -1.31 -1.68 -8.12
C ARG A 44 -1.95 -2.08 -6.79
N ARG A 45 -2.75 -3.15 -6.80
CA ARG A 45 -3.39 -3.67 -5.60
C ARG A 45 -2.42 -4.34 -4.63
N SER A 46 -1.33 -4.96 -5.09
CA SER A 46 -0.32 -5.53 -4.20
C SER A 46 0.51 -4.48 -3.46
N TRP A 47 0.67 -3.27 -4.04
CA TRP A 47 1.45 -2.20 -3.40
C TRP A 47 0.71 -1.56 -2.21
N PHE A 48 -0.62 -1.40 -2.33
CA PHE A 48 -1.46 -0.82 -1.27
C PHE A 48 -2.19 -1.86 -0.41
N GLY A 49 -2.35 -3.09 -0.89
CA GLY A 49 -3.21 -4.10 -0.26
C GLY A 49 -2.57 -4.94 0.84
N SER A 50 -1.25 -4.89 1.04
CA SER A 50 -0.57 -5.70 2.07
C SER A 50 -0.21 -4.95 3.35
N LEU A 51 -0.46 -3.64 3.43
CA LEU A 51 -0.20 -2.89 4.65
C LEU A 51 -1.46 -2.87 5.51
N SER A 52 -1.45 -3.67 6.58
CA SER A 52 -2.38 -3.52 7.70
C SER A 52 -2.52 -2.04 8.05
N SER A 53 -3.74 -1.58 8.34
CA SER A 53 -4.00 -0.18 8.73
C SER A 53 -3.08 0.30 9.87
N ARG A 54 -2.57 -0.61 10.71
CA ARG A 54 -1.53 -0.34 11.72
C ARG A 54 -0.17 0.01 11.11
N ALA A 55 0.29 -0.75 10.11
CA ALA A 55 1.55 -0.49 9.42
C ALA A 55 1.47 0.82 8.61
N PHE A 56 0.34 1.07 7.96
CA PHE A 56 0.08 2.32 7.25
C PHE A 56 0.09 3.52 8.21
N ASN A 57 -0.59 3.41 9.35
CA ASN A 57 -0.58 4.45 10.38
C ASN A 57 0.83 4.69 10.94
N ALA A 58 1.59 3.63 11.21
CA ALA A 58 2.98 3.74 11.65
C ALA A 58 3.88 4.44 10.62
N ILE A 59 3.71 4.14 9.33
CA ILE A 59 4.45 4.81 8.25
C ILE A 59 4.08 6.28 8.16
N ILE A 60 2.79 6.62 8.19
CA ILE A 60 2.33 8.02 8.20
C ILE A 60 2.95 8.74 9.40
N GLN A 61 2.90 8.14 10.58
CA GLN A 61 3.45 8.74 11.79
C GLN A 61 4.96 8.99 11.66
N VAL A 62 5.72 8.04 11.12
CA VAL A 62 7.17 8.20 10.86
C VAL A 62 7.41 9.34 9.87
N VAL A 63 6.65 9.41 8.78
CA VAL A 63 6.77 10.48 7.77
C VAL A 63 6.44 11.84 8.40
N VAL A 64 5.36 11.94 9.18
CA VAL A 64 4.98 13.19 9.86
C VAL A 64 6.06 13.64 10.83
N VAL A 65 6.60 12.73 11.66
CA VAL A 65 7.69 13.04 12.58
C VAL A 65 8.93 13.52 11.81
N LEU A 66 9.26 12.87 10.70
CA LEU A 66 10.39 13.27 9.86
C LEU A 66 10.20 14.68 9.27
N VAL A 67 9.01 14.99 8.77
CA VAL A 67 8.68 16.30 8.21
C VAL A 67 8.71 17.38 9.29
N VAL A 68 8.12 17.12 10.47
CA VAL A 68 8.17 18.05 11.60
C VAL A 68 9.61 18.29 12.03
N LEU A 69 10.43 17.23 12.12
CA LEU A 69 11.84 17.35 12.46
C LEU A 69 12.60 18.20 11.43
N LEU A 70 12.31 18.01 10.14
CA LEU A 70 12.91 18.78 9.05
C LEU A 70 12.53 20.27 9.08
N VAL A 71 11.28 20.58 9.43
CA VAL A 71 10.76 21.96 9.53
C VAL A 71 11.30 22.68 10.78
N VAL A 72 11.47 21.95 11.89
CA VAL A 72 11.95 22.50 13.17
C VAL A 72 13.48 22.65 13.19
N LEU A 73 14.22 21.84 12.42
CA LEU A 73 15.68 21.92 12.40
C LEU A 73 16.17 23.10 11.54
N PRO A 74 17.11 23.93 12.05
CA PRO A 74 17.75 24.98 11.27
C PRO A 74 18.46 24.42 10.03
N SER A 75 18.34 25.13 8.90
CA SER A 75 18.86 24.82 7.55
C SER A 75 20.14 23.96 7.44
N PRO A 76 21.23 24.16 8.22
CA PRO A 76 22.42 23.33 8.10
C PRO A 76 22.23 21.84 8.47
N TRP A 77 21.21 21.47 9.25
CA TRP A 77 20.98 20.10 9.70
C TRP A 77 20.12 19.26 8.75
N ALA A 78 19.47 19.90 7.77
CA ALA A 78 18.59 19.23 6.82
C ALA A 78 19.36 18.25 5.91
N ALA A 79 20.57 18.61 5.48
CA ALA A 79 21.42 17.75 4.66
C ALA A 79 21.78 16.43 5.38
N THR A 80 22.05 16.50 6.68
CA THR A 80 22.40 15.34 7.50
C THR A 80 21.21 14.39 7.65
N LEU A 81 19.99 14.93 7.84
CA LEU A 81 18.78 14.13 7.91
C LEU A 81 18.44 13.47 6.57
N ILE A 82 18.56 14.19 5.46
CA ILE A 82 18.34 13.63 4.12
C ILE A 82 19.32 12.48 3.86
N ALA A 83 20.60 12.67 4.16
CA ALA A 83 21.61 11.62 4.04
C ALA A 83 21.28 10.38 4.89
N LEU A 84 20.80 10.59 6.12
CA LEU A 84 20.41 9.51 7.02
C LEU A 84 19.18 8.74 6.50
N VAL A 85 18.16 9.43 6.00
CA VAL A 85 16.96 8.81 5.41
C VAL A 85 17.34 7.99 4.18
N VAL A 86 18.14 8.57 3.28
CA VAL A 86 18.61 7.89 2.07
C VAL A 86 19.43 6.64 2.40
N MET A 87 20.16 6.62 3.52
CA MET A 87 20.93 5.46 3.95
C MET A 87 20.07 4.40 4.67
N VAL A 88 19.21 4.83 5.59
CA VAL A 88 18.45 3.93 6.49
C VAL A 88 17.27 3.26 5.79
N VAL A 89 16.60 3.96 4.87
CA VAL A 89 15.41 3.41 4.18
C VAL A 89 15.74 2.17 3.33
N PRO A 90 16.75 2.17 2.44
CA PRO A 90 17.10 0.98 1.67
C PRO A 90 17.60 -0.17 2.54
N THR A 91 18.41 0.12 3.56
CA THR A 91 18.91 -0.93 4.47
C THR A 91 17.80 -1.53 5.31
N ALA A 92 16.85 -0.71 5.81
CA ALA A 92 15.68 -1.19 6.52
C ALA A 92 14.76 -2.02 5.64
N LEU A 93 14.55 -1.62 4.37
CA LEU A 93 13.77 -2.39 3.40
C LEU A 93 14.40 -3.76 3.13
N LEU A 94 15.71 -3.83 2.90
CA LEU A 94 16.43 -5.08 2.69
C LEU A 94 16.39 -5.98 3.94
N ALA A 95 16.60 -5.40 5.12
CA ALA A 95 16.52 -6.14 6.38
C ALA A 95 15.10 -6.65 6.67
N TYR A 96 14.08 -5.88 6.30
CA TYR A 96 12.68 -6.27 6.43
C TYR A 96 12.33 -7.45 5.51
N ASP A 97 12.80 -7.42 4.26
CA ASP A 97 12.57 -8.50 3.30
C ASP A 97 13.22 -9.80 3.77
N MET A 98 14.48 -9.73 4.24
CA MET A 98 15.16 -10.89 4.84
C MET A 98 14.44 -11.45 6.07
N ARG A 99 13.90 -10.59 6.94
CA ARG A 99 13.11 -11.04 8.11
C ARG A 99 11.80 -11.69 7.70
N ARG A 100 11.17 -11.21 6.63
CA ARG A 100 9.92 -11.75 6.09
C ARG A 100 10.11 -13.15 5.52
N GLU A 101 11.24 -13.41 4.87
CA GLU A 101 11.57 -14.74 4.34
C GLU A 101 11.85 -15.77 5.43
N LYS A 102 12.56 -15.40 6.49
CA LYS A 102 12.79 -16.31 7.63
C LYS A 102 11.48 -16.76 8.28
N ARG A 103 10.54 -15.82 8.46
CA ARG A 103 9.21 -16.11 9.04
C ARG A 103 8.36 -17.08 8.20
N LYS A 104 8.64 -17.24 6.90
CA LYS A 104 7.95 -18.23 6.04
C LYS A 104 8.56 -19.63 6.13
N ARG A 105 9.84 -19.76 6.49
CA ARG A 105 10.51 -21.06 6.66
C ARG A 105 10.18 -21.71 8.00
N ASP A 106 9.86 -20.91 9.01
CA ASP A 106 9.56 -21.36 10.37
C ASP A 106 8.09 -21.77 10.57
N THR A 107 7.26 -21.75 9.53
CA THR A 107 5.92 -22.37 9.54
C THR A 107 6.00 -23.74 8.82
N PRO A 108 6.46 -24.80 9.49
CA PRO A 108 6.26 -26.15 8.98
C PRO A 108 4.76 -26.42 8.93
N GLY A 109 4.30 -26.95 7.80
CA GLY A 109 2.90 -27.22 7.55
C GLY A 109 2.23 -27.99 8.70
N THR A 110 1.14 -27.43 9.18
CA THR A 110 0.03 -28.14 9.81
C THR A 110 -1.17 -28.02 8.90
#